data_AF-A0A957FBB6-F1
#
_entry.id   AF-A0A957FBB6-F1
#
_cell.length_a   1.000
_cell.length_b   1.000
_cell.length_c   1.000
_cell.angle_alpha   90.00
_cell.angle_beta   90.00
_cell.angle_gamma   90.00
#
_symmetry.space_group_name_H-M   'P 1'
#
loop_
_entity.id
_entity.type
_entity.pdbx_description
1 polymer ?
#
loop_
_entity_poly.entity_id
_entity_poly.type
_entity_poly.pdbx_seq_one_letter_code
_entity_poly.pdbx_strand_id
1 'polypeptide(L)'
;MQYGYFDDEKREYVITQPDTPLPWINYLGSEEFFGLISNTGGGYTFFRDARLRRLTRFRYNGVPYDGNGRYLYLRDNANGEFWSPTWQPTRRDLQDYTCRHGLGYSKIGASYSGIHAETTYFVPLGQTLEIWRVTLHNQREQAADLSLFSS
;
A
#
# COMPACT_ATOMS: atom_id res chain seq x y z
N MET A 1 18.24 -12.06 9.38
CA MET A 1 17.89 -11.36 8.12
C MET A 1 17.10 -10.11 8.50
N GLN A 2 17.37 -8.97 7.88
CA GLN A 2 16.69 -7.69 8.17
C GLN A 2 15.82 -7.32 6.98
N TYR A 3 14.58 -6.88 7.23
CA TYR A 3 13.60 -6.49 6.19
C TYR A 3 13.42 -4.97 6.08
N GLY A 4 14.13 -4.20 6.93
CA GLY A 4 13.94 -2.78 7.05
C GLY A 4 14.81 -2.14 8.13
N TYR A 5 14.68 -0.82 8.29
CA TYR A 5 15.45 0.02 9.21
C TYR A 5 14.63 1.23 9.68
N PHE A 6 15.09 1.88 10.75
CA PHE A 6 14.52 3.14 11.23
C PHE A 6 15.11 4.33 10.47
N ASP A 7 14.24 5.22 10.01
CA ASP A 7 14.58 6.54 9.46
C ASP A 7 14.18 7.57 10.52
N ASP A 8 15.10 7.86 11.44
CA ASP A 8 14.84 8.67 12.63
C ASP A 8 14.51 10.13 12.27
N GLU A 9 15.10 10.65 11.19
CA GLU A 9 14.85 12.01 10.71
C GLU A 9 13.40 12.17 10.27
N LYS A 10 12.86 11.19 9.52
CA LYS A 10 11.46 11.19 9.08
C LYS A 10 10.50 10.59 10.09
N ARG A 11 11.02 9.95 11.14
CA ARG A 11 10.26 9.19 12.14
C ARG A 11 9.43 8.09 11.48
N GLU A 12 10.07 7.38 10.56
CA GLU A 12 9.47 6.28 9.80
C GLU A 12 10.21 4.97 10.09
N TYR A 13 9.50 3.86 9.97
CA TYR A 13 10.14 2.57 9.76
C TYR A 13 10.05 2.21 8.27
N VAL A 14 11.21 1.93 7.66
CA VAL A 14 11.35 1.66 6.22
C VAL A 14 11.53 0.17 6.00
N ILE A 15 10.58 -0.44 5.31
CA ILE A 15 10.59 -1.84 4.88
C ILE A 15 11.03 -1.88 3.43
N THR A 16 12.11 -2.61 3.12
CA THR A 16 12.75 -2.63 1.80
C THR A 16 12.43 -3.87 0.98
N GLN A 17 11.74 -4.85 1.57
CA GLN A 17 11.30 -6.07 0.89
C GLN A 17 9.87 -6.41 1.33
N PRO A 18 8.98 -6.80 0.40
CA PRO A 18 7.55 -6.95 0.70
C PRO A 18 7.21 -8.27 1.41
N ASP A 19 8.07 -9.27 1.32
CA ASP A 19 7.89 -10.65 1.80
C ASP A 19 8.34 -10.82 3.26
N THR A 20 7.96 -9.87 4.12
CA THR A 20 8.17 -9.98 5.57
C THR A 20 7.56 -11.28 6.11
N PRO A 21 8.13 -11.91 7.17
CA PRO A 21 7.68 -13.22 7.65
C PRO A 21 6.22 -13.22 8.13
N LEU A 22 5.74 -12.06 8.56
CA LEU A 22 4.35 -11.74 8.85
C LEU A 22 4.04 -10.34 8.32
N PRO A 23 2.76 -10.01 8.06
CA PRO A 23 2.37 -8.65 7.69
C PRO A 23 2.72 -7.67 8.80
N TRP A 24 3.50 -6.65 8.49
CA TRP A 24 3.81 -5.57 9.42
C TRP A 24 2.80 -4.45 9.18
N ILE A 25 2.10 -4.03 10.23
CA ILE A 25 0.98 -3.09 10.10
C ILE A 25 1.30 -1.73 10.69
N ASN A 26 0.56 -0.73 10.21
CA ASN A 26 0.44 0.58 10.80
C ASN A 26 -1.03 0.95 11.02
N TYR A 27 -1.26 1.96 11.84
CA TYR A 27 -2.57 2.56 12.07
C TYR A 27 -2.67 3.93 11.37
N LEU A 28 -3.79 4.15 10.71
CA LEU A 28 -4.17 5.41 10.10
C LEU A 28 -5.34 6.02 10.89
N GLY A 29 -5.36 7.35 11.00
CA GLY A 29 -6.42 8.08 11.70
C GLY A 29 -6.18 8.25 13.19
N SER A 30 -6.74 9.33 13.75
CA SER A 30 -6.53 9.73 15.14
C SER A 30 -7.80 10.19 15.86
N GLU A 31 -8.96 10.12 15.20
CA GLU A 31 -10.23 10.61 15.74
C GLU A 31 -11.33 9.55 15.63
N GLU A 32 -12.16 9.61 14.58
CA GLU A 32 -13.34 8.74 14.48
C GLU A 32 -13.21 7.70 13.38
N PHE A 33 -12.36 7.95 12.39
CA PHE A 33 -12.10 7.04 11.28
C PHE A 33 -10.71 6.45 11.41
N PHE A 34 -10.62 5.13 11.27
CA PHE A 34 -9.39 4.39 11.46
C PHE A 34 -9.14 3.41 10.32
N GLY A 35 -7.86 3.19 10.03
CA GLY A 35 -7.41 2.16 9.10
C GLY A 35 -6.29 1.33 9.71
N LEU A 36 -6.37 0.01 9.60
CA LEU A 36 -5.21 -0.87 9.74
C LEU A 36 -4.68 -1.13 8.35
N ILE A 37 -3.41 -0.85 8.09
CA ILE A 37 -2.77 -1.07 6.79
C ILE A 37 -1.47 -1.86 6.97
N SER A 38 -1.27 -2.91 6.18
CA SER A 38 -0.01 -3.65 6.19
C SER A 38 1.02 -3.04 5.24
N ASN A 39 2.25 -3.55 5.31
CA ASN A 39 3.32 -3.20 4.39
C ASN A 39 2.95 -3.47 2.92
N THR A 40 2.07 -4.43 2.65
CA THR A 40 1.66 -4.81 1.29
C THR A 40 0.27 -4.27 0.89
N GLY A 41 -0.27 -3.33 1.67
CA GLY A 41 -1.55 -2.67 1.41
C GLY A 41 -2.78 -3.43 1.91
N GLY A 42 -2.59 -4.57 2.58
CA GLY A 42 -3.66 -5.32 3.23
C GLY A 42 -4.28 -4.60 4.43
N GLY A 43 -5.40 -5.12 4.94
CA GLY A 43 -6.09 -4.60 6.12
C GLY A 43 -7.47 -4.03 5.82
N TYR A 44 -7.97 -3.16 6.68
CA TYR A 44 -9.31 -2.59 6.56
C TYR A 44 -9.48 -1.23 7.24
N THR A 45 -10.63 -0.60 7.00
CA THR A 45 -11.07 0.65 7.62
C THR A 45 -12.39 0.49 8.37
N PHE A 46 -12.60 1.34 9.37
CA PHE A 46 -13.83 1.40 10.14
C PHE A 46 -14.05 2.81 10.71
N PHE A 47 -15.30 3.12 11.05
CA PHE A 47 -15.66 4.37 11.72
C PHE A 47 -16.17 4.09 13.14
N ARG A 48 -15.43 4.55 14.16
CA ARG A 48 -15.62 4.39 15.61
C ARG A 48 -15.62 2.94 16.10
N ASP A 49 -16.50 2.09 15.57
CA ASP A 49 -16.70 0.70 15.99
C ASP A 49 -16.21 -0.30 14.92
N ALA A 50 -15.13 -1.02 15.22
CA ALA A 50 -14.51 -1.99 14.31
C ALA A 50 -15.34 -3.27 14.07
N ARG A 51 -16.40 -3.51 14.85
CA ARG A 51 -17.33 -4.64 14.71
C ARG A 51 -18.58 -4.24 13.93
N LEU A 52 -19.22 -3.14 14.30
CA LEU A 52 -20.54 -2.75 13.78
C LEU A 52 -20.45 -1.75 12.61
N ARG A 53 -19.32 -1.05 12.46
CA ARG A 53 -19.16 0.03 11.48
C ARG A 53 -17.87 -0.12 10.68
N ARG A 54 -17.57 -1.36 10.31
CA ARG A 54 -16.47 -1.69 9.40
C ARG A 54 -16.87 -1.42 7.95
N LEU A 55 -16.02 -0.70 7.21
CA LEU A 55 -16.29 -0.32 5.82
C LEU A 55 -15.73 -1.36 4.85
N THR A 56 -14.48 -1.77 5.04
CA THR A 56 -13.80 -2.73 4.16
C THR A 56 -13.60 -4.08 4.85
N ARG A 57 -13.68 -5.17 4.08
CA ARG A 57 -13.59 -6.53 4.60
C ARG A 57 -12.14 -6.94 4.77
N PHE A 58 -11.84 -7.65 5.86
CA PHE A 58 -10.55 -8.31 6.07
C PHE A 58 -10.75 -9.75 6.57
N ARG A 59 -9.87 -10.66 6.13
CA ARG A 59 -9.90 -12.08 6.49
C ARG A 59 -8.70 -12.40 7.37
N TYR A 60 -8.92 -12.45 8.68
CA TYR A 60 -7.92 -12.94 9.63
C TYR A 60 -7.57 -14.40 9.31
N ASN A 61 -6.30 -14.76 9.46
CA ASN A 61 -5.78 -16.10 9.14
C ASN A 61 -6.11 -16.56 7.70
N GLY A 62 -6.20 -15.61 6.76
CA GLY A 62 -6.39 -15.92 5.35
C GLY A 62 -5.19 -16.69 4.77
N VAL A 63 -5.45 -17.49 3.73
CA VAL A 63 -4.42 -18.17 2.95
C VAL A 63 -4.49 -17.69 1.49
N PRO A 64 -3.46 -16.99 0.98
CA PRO A 64 -2.31 -16.51 1.75
C PRO A 64 -2.69 -15.40 2.75
N TYR A 65 -1.79 -15.13 3.71
CA TYR A 65 -1.97 -14.03 4.65
C TYR A 65 -2.08 -12.69 3.93
N ASP A 66 -2.70 -11.73 4.62
CA ASP A 66 -2.82 -10.34 4.16
C ASP A 66 -3.58 -10.17 2.84
N GLY A 67 -4.42 -11.16 2.51
CA GLY A 67 -5.36 -11.06 1.42
C GLY A 67 -6.49 -10.08 1.76
N ASN A 68 -6.88 -9.28 0.77
CA ASN A 68 -7.84 -8.16 0.83
C ASN A 68 -7.22 -6.91 1.46
N GLY A 69 -7.31 -5.81 0.72
CA GLY A 69 -6.62 -4.58 1.03
C GLY A 69 -6.93 -3.49 0.02
N ARG A 70 -6.07 -2.49 0.05
CA ARG A 70 -6.16 -1.22 -0.68
C ARG A 70 -5.29 -1.29 -1.92
N TYR A 71 -5.63 -2.22 -2.81
CA TYR A 71 -4.75 -2.53 -3.93
C TYR A 71 -4.98 -1.57 -5.09
N LEU A 72 -3.87 -1.28 -5.76
CA LEU A 72 -3.86 -0.61 -7.04
C LEU A 72 -3.26 -1.57 -8.05
N TYR A 73 -3.92 -1.70 -9.19
CA TYR A 73 -3.43 -2.49 -10.31
C TYR A 73 -3.05 -1.52 -11.40
N LEU A 74 -1.78 -1.56 -11.78
CA LEU A 74 -1.30 -0.90 -12.99
C LEU A 74 -1.30 -1.93 -14.11
N ARG A 75 -1.77 -1.51 -15.28
CA ARG A 75 -1.69 -2.29 -16.52
C ARG A 75 -1.05 -1.43 -17.60
N ASP A 76 -0.03 -1.98 -18.23
CA ASP A 76 0.52 -1.42 -19.46
C ASP A 76 -0.37 -1.84 -20.64
N ASN A 77 -0.97 -0.86 -21.31
CA ASN A 77 -1.93 -1.13 -22.36
C ASN A 77 -1.26 -1.65 -23.65
N ALA A 78 0.04 -1.41 -23.83
CA ALA A 78 0.77 -1.82 -25.04
C ALA A 78 1.03 -3.33 -25.09
N ASN A 79 1.33 -3.96 -23.94
CA ASN A 79 1.64 -5.39 -23.86
C ASN A 79 0.63 -6.19 -23.00
N GLY A 80 -0.26 -5.50 -22.27
CA GLY A 80 -1.26 -6.10 -21.40
C GLY A 80 -0.75 -6.62 -20.06
N GLU A 81 0.53 -6.43 -19.73
CA GLU A 81 1.11 -6.79 -18.45
C GLU A 81 0.51 -5.95 -17.32
N PHE A 82 0.35 -6.56 -16.16
CA PHE A 82 -0.18 -5.89 -14.98
C PHE A 82 0.55 -6.31 -13.70
N TRP A 83 0.60 -5.38 -12.76
CA TRP A 83 1.23 -5.54 -11.46
C TRP A 83 0.53 -4.66 -10.42
N SER A 84 0.80 -4.93 -9.15
CA SER A 84 0.44 -4.05 -8.04
C SER A 84 1.69 -3.38 -7.46
N PRO A 85 1.73 -2.04 -7.33
CA PRO A 85 2.83 -1.35 -6.66
C PRO A 85 3.00 -1.72 -5.18
N THR A 86 1.95 -2.27 -4.54
CA THR A 86 2.02 -2.74 -3.16
C THR A 86 2.46 -4.21 -3.03
N TRP A 87 2.97 -4.80 -4.10
CA TRP A 87 3.33 -6.22 -4.25
C TRP A 87 2.13 -7.18 -4.20
N GLN A 88 1.38 -7.23 -3.09
CA GLN A 88 0.09 -7.92 -3.09
C GLN A 88 -0.92 -7.19 -3.99
N PRO A 89 -1.82 -7.91 -4.67
CA PRO A 89 -2.00 -9.36 -4.63
C PRO A 89 -1.25 -10.08 -5.77
N THR A 90 -0.64 -9.34 -6.70
CA THR A 90 -0.04 -9.91 -7.92
C THR A 90 1.28 -10.65 -7.68
N ARG A 91 2.02 -10.25 -6.63
CA ARG A 91 3.33 -10.81 -6.24
C ARG A 91 4.34 -10.90 -7.38
N ARG A 92 4.29 -9.93 -8.29
CA ARG A 92 5.32 -9.76 -9.32
C ARG A 92 6.66 -9.48 -8.65
N ASP A 93 7.73 -9.83 -9.34
CA ASP A 93 9.08 -9.42 -8.94
C ASP A 93 9.24 -7.93 -9.26
N LEU A 94 9.23 -7.11 -8.20
CA LEU A 94 9.25 -5.65 -8.28
C LEU A 94 10.64 -5.14 -7.94
N GLN A 95 11.03 -4.04 -8.58
CA GLN A 95 12.26 -3.32 -8.25
C GLN A 95 11.95 -2.20 -7.25
N ASP A 96 12.95 -1.80 -6.47
CA ASP A 96 12.87 -0.64 -5.54
C ASP A 96 11.62 -0.63 -4.64
N TYR A 97 11.17 -1.80 -4.20
CA TYR A 97 10.02 -1.85 -3.30
C TYR A 97 10.36 -1.16 -1.98
N THR A 98 9.46 -0.30 -1.53
CA THR A 98 9.55 0.34 -0.22
C THR A 98 8.16 0.46 0.39
N CYS A 99 8.05 0.11 1.67
CA CYS A 99 6.96 0.57 2.52
C CYS A 99 7.53 1.40 3.67
N ARG A 100 7.05 2.63 3.83
CA ARG A 100 7.40 3.53 4.92
C ARG A 100 6.19 3.69 5.82
N HIS A 101 6.27 3.17 7.04
CA HIS A 101 5.27 3.39 8.07
C HIS A 101 5.68 4.60 8.91
N GLY A 102 4.91 5.69 8.82
CA GLY A 102 5.06 6.88 9.63
C GLY A 102 3.93 7.04 10.64
N LEU A 103 3.89 8.17 11.32
CA LEU A 103 2.87 8.46 12.33
C LEU A 103 1.52 8.82 11.65
N GLY A 104 0.59 7.85 11.60
CA GLY A 104 -0.75 8.06 11.04
C GLY A 104 -0.83 7.99 9.51
N TYR A 105 0.26 7.63 8.84
CA TYR A 105 0.33 7.43 7.38
C TYR A 105 1.25 6.27 7.01
N SER A 106 1.03 5.70 5.83
CA SER A 106 1.92 4.72 5.22
C SER A 106 2.15 5.07 3.76
N LYS A 107 3.37 4.87 3.28
CA LYS A 107 3.75 5.11 1.89
C LYS A 107 4.31 3.83 1.30
N ILE A 108 3.66 3.29 0.29
CA ILE A 108 4.03 2.01 -0.33
C ILE A 108 4.25 2.24 -1.82
N GLY A 109 5.38 1.78 -2.34
CA GLY A 109 5.67 1.93 -3.75
C GLY A 109 6.73 0.95 -4.23
N ALA A 110 6.82 0.84 -5.55
CA ALA A 110 7.80 0.04 -6.23
C ALA A 110 7.91 0.46 -7.70
N SER A 111 8.94 -0.02 -8.35
CA SER A 111 9.19 0.10 -9.78
C SER A 111 8.90 -1.24 -10.48
N TYR A 112 8.29 -1.19 -11.65
CA TYR A 112 8.17 -2.34 -12.53
C TYR A 112 8.17 -1.89 -13.98
N SER A 113 8.98 -2.55 -14.82
CA SER A 113 9.04 -2.27 -16.27
C SER A 113 9.25 -0.77 -16.57
N GLY A 114 10.13 -0.10 -15.81
CA GLY A 114 10.43 1.33 -15.98
C GLY A 114 9.31 2.29 -15.55
N ILE A 115 8.28 1.82 -14.84
CA ILE A 115 7.25 2.66 -14.23
C ILE A 115 7.41 2.58 -12.72
N HIS A 116 7.66 3.72 -12.08
CA HIS A 116 7.64 3.84 -10.63
C HIS A 116 6.27 4.32 -10.16
N ALA A 117 5.73 3.66 -9.14
CA ALA A 117 4.44 3.99 -8.57
C ALA A 117 4.52 3.97 -7.05
N GLU A 118 4.00 5.02 -6.41
CA GLU A 118 3.99 5.17 -4.97
C GLU A 118 2.62 5.67 -4.51
N THR A 119 2.08 5.10 -3.45
CA THR A 119 0.83 5.52 -2.83
C THR A 119 1.05 5.89 -1.37
N THR A 120 0.66 7.11 -1.01
CA THR A 120 0.55 7.52 0.40
C THR A 120 -0.88 7.32 0.88
N TYR A 121 -1.06 6.48 1.89
CA TYR A 121 -2.31 6.19 2.58
C TYR A 121 -2.35 6.92 3.91
N PHE A 122 -3.40 7.70 4.16
CA PHE A 122 -3.60 8.38 5.43
C PHE A 122 -5.07 8.80 5.62
N VAL A 123 -5.44 9.10 6.87
CA VAL A 123 -6.73 9.68 7.23
C VAL A 123 -6.46 11.13 7.64
N PRO A 124 -6.99 12.13 6.92
CA PRO A 124 -6.78 13.53 7.27
C PRO A 124 -7.40 13.89 8.63
N LEU A 125 -6.83 14.88 9.31
CA LEU A 125 -7.40 15.42 10.54
C LEU A 125 -8.78 16.03 10.29
N GLY A 126 -9.72 15.78 11.20
CA GLY A 126 -11.10 16.23 11.13
C GLY A 126 -11.94 15.52 10.06
N GLN A 127 -11.42 14.50 9.38
CA GLN A 127 -12.09 13.84 8.26
C GLN A 127 -12.38 12.37 8.55
N THR A 128 -13.49 11.91 7.96
CA THR A 128 -13.97 10.52 8.12
C THR A 128 -13.80 9.72 6.82
N LEU A 129 -12.65 9.89 6.18
CA LEU A 129 -12.28 9.24 4.93
C LEU A 129 -10.79 8.87 4.94
N GLU A 130 -10.43 7.88 4.13
CA GLU A 130 -9.03 7.54 3.85
C GLU A 130 -8.65 8.11 2.47
N ILE A 131 -7.51 8.80 2.38
CA ILE A 131 -6.94 9.30 1.13
C ILE A 131 -5.88 8.33 0.64
N TRP A 132 -5.93 8.00 -0.65
CA TRP A 132 -4.87 7.30 -1.36
C TRP A 132 -4.27 8.27 -2.37
N ARG A 133 -3.13 8.87 -2.02
CA ARG A 133 -2.42 9.79 -2.92
C ARG A 133 -1.42 9.00 -3.74
N VAL A 134 -1.78 8.72 -4.99
CA VAL A 134 -0.96 7.97 -5.95
C VAL A 134 -0.07 8.93 -6.75
N THR A 135 1.21 8.60 -6.87
CA THR A 135 2.16 9.25 -7.78
C THR A 135 2.69 8.20 -8.74
N LEU A 136 2.63 8.48 -10.03
CA LEU A 136 3.19 7.66 -11.09
C LEU A 136 4.30 8.42 -11.79
N HIS A 137 5.42 7.76 -12.02
CA HIS A 137 6.55 8.30 -12.75
C HIS A 137 6.95 7.32 -13.86
N ASN A 138 6.79 7.76 -15.10
CA ASN A 138 7.32 7.04 -16.25
C ASN A 138 8.83 7.31 -16.36
N GLN A 139 9.64 6.28 -16.11
CA GLN A 139 11.11 6.34 -16.19
C GLN A 139 11.64 5.78 -17.51
N ARG A 140 10.75 5.43 -18.45
CA ARG A 140 11.10 4.99 -19.79
C ARG A 140 11.43 6.21 -20.66
N GLU A 141 12.16 5.96 -21.74
CA GLU A 141 12.37 6.98 -22.79
C GLU A 141 11.11 7.22 -23.62
N GLN A 142 10.26 6.20 -23.75
CA GLN A 142 9.00 6.28 -24.51
C GLN A 142 7.81 6.61 -23.60
N ALA A 143 6.78 7.24 -24.19
CA ALA A 143 5.51 7.46 -23.51
C ALA A 143 4.88 6.11 -23.11
N ALA A 144 4.30 6.06 -21.91
CA ALA A 144 3.60 4.89 -21.40
C ALA A 144 2.08 5.12 -21.46
N ASP A 145 1.35 4.16 -22.03
CA ASP A 145 -0.11 4.11 -21.99
C ASP A 145 -0.54 3.15 -20.87
N LEU A 146 -1.00 3.72 -19.76
CA LEU A 146 -1.26 2.97 -18.52
C LEU A 146 -2.72 3.09 -18.10
N SER A 147 -3.28 1.98 -17.64
CA SER A 147 -4.54 1.95 -16.90
C SER A 147 -4.27 1.69 -15.42
N LEU A 148 -4.97 2.41 -14.54
CA LEU A 148 -4.93 2.23 -13.09
C LEU A 148 -6.31 1.81 -12.57
N PHE A 149 -6.36 0.74 -11.81
CA PHE A 149 -7.59 0.22 -11.20
C PHE A 149 -7.43 0.13 -9.69
N SER A 150 -8.45 0.55 -8.94
CA SER A 150 -8.53 0.36 -7.48
C SER A 150 -9.46 -0.81 -7.14
N SER A 151 -9.13 -1.58 -6.09
CA SER A 151 -10.01 -2.61 -5.51
C SER A 151 -10.68 -2.19 -4.22
#